data_AF-A0A8T4W1R1-F1
#
_entry.id   AF-A0A8T4W1R1-F1
#
_cell.length_a   1.000
_cell.length_b   1.000
_cell.length_c   1.000
_cell.angle_alpha   90.00
_cell.angle_beta   90.00
_cell.angle_gamma   90.00
#
_symmetry.space_group_name_H-M   'P 1'
#
loop_
_entity.id
_entity.type
_entity.pdbx_description
1 polymer ?
#
loop_
_entity_poly.entity_id
_entity_poly.type
_entity_poly.pdbx_seq_one_letter_code
_entity_poly.pdbx_strand_id
1 'polypeptide(L)'
;MKKIIVCIVISALMLPVLPAVESDGGASPAKAAMFQFGHLSVMPAGDWLQVSVDGCMKVQHEGEPMLPYTTHTMTFPLGTTIEDIHVSVGDVDTRRLDGAIAPAART
;
A
#
# COMPACT_ATOMS: atom_id res chain seq x y z
N MET A 1 -15.25 -36.76 58.89
CA MET A 1 -14.85 -35.79 59.94
C MET A 1 -14.27 -34.56 59.27
N LYS A 2 -14.68 -33.38 59.71
CA LYS A 2 -14.60 -32.07 59.02
C LYS A 2 -13.74 -31.12 59.85
N LYS A 3 -12.71 -30.45 59.28
CA LYS A 3 -12.07 -29.20 59.78
C LYS A 3 -11.37 -28.44 58.61
N ILE A 4 -11.93 -27.31 58.13
CA ILE A 4 -11.47 -25.89 58.28
C ILE A 4 -10.28 -25.53 57.35
N ILE A 5 -10.52 -24.92 56.17
CA ILE A 5 -10.45 -23.48 55.80
C ILE A 5 -9.12 -22.78 56.13
N VAL A 6 -8.38 -22.38 55.09
CA VAL A 6 -7.51 -21.19 55.08
C VAL A 6 -7.68 -20.49 53.73
N CYS A 7 -8.49 -19.43 53.71
CA CYS A 7 -8.57 -18.48 52.61
C CYS A 7 -7.43 -17.47 52.77
N ILE A 8 -6.35 -17.62 52.00
CA ILE A 8 -5.32 -16.61 51.88
C ILE A 8 -5.81 -15.55 50.89
N VAL A 9 -6.27 -14.43 51.47
CA VAL A 9 -6.56 -13.18 50.78
C VAL A 9 -5.24 -12.57 50.33
N ILE A 10 -4.81 -12.84 49.10
CA ILE A 10 -3.78 -12.03 48.43
C ILE A 10 -4.52 -10.87 47.78
N SER A 11 -4.87 -9.90 48.61
CA SER A 11 -5.11 -8.53 48.17
C SER A 11 -3.75 -7.84 48.21
N ALA A 12 -3.05 -7.84 47.08
CA ALA A 12 -1.80 -7.11 46.90
C ALA A 12 -1.79 -6.45 45.53
N LEU A 13 -2.25 -5.19 45.54
CA LEU A 13 -1.65 -4.09 44.79
C LEU A 13 -1.66 -4.22 43.25
N MET A 14 -2.78 -3.84 42.66
CA MET A 14 -2.83 -3.30 41.30
C MET A 14 -2.04 -1.99 41.26
N LEU A 15 -0.73 -2.05 41.04
CA LEU A 15 -0.01 -0.91 40.48
C LEU A 15 -0.36 -0.82 38.99
N PRO A 16 -0.77 0.36 38.47
CA PRO A 16 -0.70 0.58 37.04
C PRO A 16 0.78 0.55 36.65
N VAL A 17 1.14 -0.45 35.84
CA VAL A 17 2.39 -0.42 35.08
C VAL A 17 2.30 0.82 34.21
N LEU A 18 3.01 1.89 34.57
CA LEU A 18 3.33 2.96 33.63
C LEU A 18 4.09 2.29 32.48
N PRO A 19 3.69 2.46 31.21
CA PRO A 19 4.57 2.07 30.13
C PRO A 19 5.89 2.83 30.34
N ALA A 20 6.97 2.07 30.42
CA ALA A 20 8.31 2.64 30.31
C ALA A 20 8.31 3.52 29.06
N VAL A 21 8.82 4.75 29.19
CA VAL A 21 9.16 5.56 28.03
C VAL A 21 10.23 4.79 27.29
N GLU A 22 9.82 4.02 26.29
CA GLU A 22 10.74 3.42 25.35
C GLU A 22 11.37 4.60 24.62
N SER A 23 12.68 4.72 24.81
CA SER A 23 13.54 5.59 24.03
C SER A 23 13.47 5.09 22.59
N ASP A 24 12.48 5.56 21.84
CA ASP A 24 12.39 5.28 20.41
C ASP A 24 13.56 5.98 19.73
N GLY A 25 14.50 5.17 19.23
CA GLY A 25 15.56 5.64 18.36
C GLY A 25 14.89 6.32 17.17
N GLY A 26 14.98 7.65 17.13
CA GLY A 26 14.11 8.50 16.32
C GLY A 26 13.94 8.02 14.88
N ALA A 27 12.82 7.35 14.63
CA ALA A 27 12.35 7.14 13.28
C ALA A 27 11.79 8.47 12.76
N SER A 28 12.36 9.00 11.67
CA SER A 28 11.75 10.13 10.96
C SER A 28 10.30 9.80 10.61
N PRO A 29 9.37 10.76 10.71
CA PRO A 29 7.96 10.52 10.42
C PRO A 29 7.79 10.05 8.96
N ALA A 30 7.27 8.83 8.79
CA ALA A 30 7.03 8.23 7.47
C ALA A 30 5.53 8.15 7.17
N LYS A 31 5.17 8.33 5.89
CA LYS A 31 3.82 8.01 5.37
C LYS A 31 3.89 6.78 4.49
N ALA A 32 2.91 5.90 4.64
CA ALA A 32 2.79 4.68 3.84
C ALA A 32 1.44 4.67 3.09
N ALA A 33 1.47 4.16 1.87
CA ALA A 33 0.27 3.79 1.11
C ALA A 33 0.44 2.38 0.57
N MET A 34 -0.64 1.62 0.55
CA MET A 34 -0.70 0.29 -0.04
C MET A 34 -1.58 0.35 -1.29
N PHE A 35 -1.08 -0.22 -2.38
CA PHE A 35 -1.79 -0.30 -3.65
C PHE A 35 -2.16 -1.74 -3.93
N GLN A 36 -3.41 -1.95 -4.34
CA GLN A 36 -3.89 -3.22 -4.84
C GLN A 36 -4.56 -2.98 -6.18
N PHE A 37 -4.13 -3.71 -7.19
CA PHE A 37 -4.65 -3.60 -8.55
C PHE A 37 -5.70 -4.66 -8.79
N GLY A 38 -6.75 -4.28 -9.53
CA GLY A 38 -7.79 -5.20 -9.97
C GLY A 38 -7.31 -6.15 -11.07
N HIS A 39 -8.28 -6.78 -11.74
CA HIS A 39 -7.97 -7.70 -12.82
C HIS A 39 -7.37 -6.98 -14.04
N LEU A 40 -6.26 -7.53 -14.57
CA LEU A 40 -5.67 -7.10 -15.83
C LEU A 40 -6.43 -7.72 -17.01
N SER A 41 -7.12 -6.88 -17.78
CA SER A 41 -7.79 -7.25 -19.03
C SER A 41 -6.96 -6.81 -20.24
N VAL A 42 -6.85 -7.70 -21.23
CA VAL A 42 -6.21 -7.43 -22.52
C VAL A 42 -7.21 -7.77 -23.62
N MET A 43 -7.59 -6.77 -24.41
CA MET A 43 -8.59 -6.90 -25.46
C MET A 43 -8.04 -6.45 -26.81
N PRO A 44 -8.42 -7.10 -27.93
CA PRO A 44 -8.11 -6.60 -29.27
C PRO A 44 -8.76 -5.24 -29.55
N ALA A 45 -8.03 -4.36 -30.23
CA ALA A 45 -8.47 -3.04 -30.68
C ALA A 45 -7.91 -2.75 -32.07
N GLY A 46 -8.55 -3.32 -33.10
CA GLY A 46 -8.00 -3.32 -34.46
C GLY A 46 -6.73 -4.15 -34.54
N ASP A 47 -5.65 -3.57 -35.07
CA ASP A 47 -4.32 -4.20 -35.16
C ASP A 47 -3.51 -4.14 -33.84
N TRP A 48 -4.11 -3.57 -32.79
CA TRP A 48 -3.46 -3.33 -31.50
C TRP A 48 -4.13 -4.09 -30.37
N LEU A 49 -3.44 -4.14 -29.23
CA LEU A 49 -4.00 -4.57 -27.96
C LEU A 49 -4.32 -3.36 -27.09
N GLN A 50 -5.44 -3.43 -26.38
CA GLN A 50 -5.79 -2.51 -25.33
C GLN A 50 -5.66 -3.22 -23.98
N VAL A 51 -4.85 -2.63 -23.09
CA VAL A 51 -4.66 -3.10 -21.72
C VAL A 51 -5.49 -2.24 -20.79
N SER A 52 -6.16 -2.84 -19.81
CA SER A 52 -6.97 -2.11 -18.82
C SER A 52 -6.93 -2.82 -17.48
N VAL A 53 -6.91 -2.04 -16.41
CA VAL A 53 -7.04 -2.50 -15.02
C VAL A 53 -8.14 -1.66 -14.38
N ASP A 54 -9.07 -2.32 -13.69
CA ASP A 54 -10.20 -1.65 -13.05
C ASP A 54 -9.71 -0.56 -12.08
N GLY A 55 -10.29 0.63 -12.19
CA GLY A 55 -9.91 1.80 -11.36
C GLY A 55 -8.62 2.51 -11.76
N CYS A 56 -7.97 2.11 -12.86
CA CYS A 56 -6.77 2.80 -13.38
C CYS A 56 -7.10 3.76 -14.53
N MET A 57 -6.32 4.83 -14.61
CA MET A 57 -6.23 5.73 -15.77
C MET A 57 -5.29 5.14 -16.82
N LYS A 58 -5.26 5.70 -18.03
CA LYS A 58 -4.31 5.32 -19.09
C LYS A 58 -3.34 6.45 -19.39
N VAL A 59 -2.10 6.11 -19.72
CA VAL A 59 -1.11 7.08 -20.23
C VAL A 59 -1.68 7.80 -21.46
N GLN A 60 -1.52 9.11 -21.52
CA GLN A 60 -2.07 9.97 -22.59
C GLN A 60 -0.98 10.73 -23.36
N HIS A 61 0.30 10.34 -23.24
CA HIS A 61 1.34 10.96 -24.04
C HIS A 61 1.31 10.44 -25.47
N GLU A 62 1.15 11.34 -26.44
CA GLU A 62 1.00 11.00 -27.86
C GLU A 62 2.09 10.03 -28.32
N GLY A 63 1.69 8.91 -28.92
CA GLY A 63 2.60 7.89 -29.46
C GLY A 63 3.12 6.88 -28.44
N GLU A 64 2.98 7.11 -27.14
CA GLU A 64 3.36 6.13 -26.11
C GLU A 64 2.27 5.04 -25.93
N PRO A 65 2.65 3.81 -25.54
CA PRO A 65 1.68 2.78 -25.23
C PRO A 65 0.70 3.21 -24.13
N MET A 66 -0.60 2.99 -24.34
CA MET A 66 -1.65 3.28 -23.35
C MET A 66 -1.64 2.28 -22.19
N LEU A 67 -0.63 2.36 -21.33
CA LEU A 67 -0.52 1.54 -20.14
C LEU A 67 -1.41 2.08 -19.00
N PRO A 68 -2.05 1.20 -18.22
CA PRO A 68 -2.83 1.61 -17.06
C PRO A 68 -1.93 2.08 -15.91
N TYR A 69 -2.32 3.16 -15.23
CA TYR A 69 -1.67 3.64 -14.01
C TYR A 69 -2.71 4.20 -13.03
N THR A 70 -2.34 4.32 -11.76
CA THR A 70 -3.12 5.04 -10.74
C THR A 70 -2.25 6.09 -10.07
N THR A 71 -2.88 7.12 -9.50
CA THR A 71 -2.20 8.19 -8.77
C THR A 71 -2.81 8.33 -7.39
N HIS A 72 -1.96 8.46 -6.38
CA HIS A 72 -2.39 8.76 -5.02
C HIS A 72 -1.66 10.01 -4.53
N THR A 73 -2.42 11.01 -4.10
CA THR A 73 -1.89 12.28 -3.61
C THR A 73 -1.75 12.23 -2.10
N MET A 74 -0.53 12.45 -1.60
CA MET A 74 -0.25 12.60 -0.17
C MET A 74 -0.08 14.07 0.19
N THR A 75 -0.78 14.52 1.23
CA THR A 75 -0.63 15.87 1.78
C THR A 75 0.31 15.86 2.96
N PHE A 76 1.27 16.79 2.97
CA PHE A 76 2.21 17.01 4.06
C PHE A 76 2.08 18.44 4.61
N PRO A 77 2.39 18.67 5.89
CA PRO A 77 2.50 20.02 6.43
C PRO A 77 3.54 20.85 5.66
N LEU A 78 3.34 22.17 5.65
CA LEU A 78 4.29 23.11 5.07
C LEU A 78 5.66 23.00 5.77
N GLY A 79 6.74 23.08 4.99
CA GLY A 79 8.12 22.92 5.49
C GLY A 79 8.60 21.48 5.57
N THR A 80 7.78 20.49 5.19
CA THR A 80 8.22 19.08 5.08
C THR A 80 9.13 18.90 3.86
N THR A 81 10.29 18.27 4.06
CA THR A 81 11.14 17.77 2.96
C THR A 81 11.00 16.26 2.87
N ILE A 82 10.82 15.75 1.65
CA ILE A 82 10.79 14.30 1.41
C ILE A 82 12.22 13.87 1.12
N GLU A 83 12.83 13.15 2.05
CA GLU A 83 14.21 12.68 1.93
C GLU A 83 14.33 11.44 1.04
N ASP A 84 13.33 10.54 1.13
CA ASP A 84 13.36 9.26 0.42
C ASP A 84 11.93 8.74 0.14
N ILE A 85 11.82 7.90 -0.90
CA ILE A 85 10.61 7.16 -1.24
C ILE A 85 11.00 5.69 -1.45
N HIS A 86 10.61 4.84 -0.51
CA HIS A 86 10.81 3.40 -0.61
C HIS A 86 9.59 2.70 -1.19
N VAL A 87 9.79 1.89 -2.22
CA VAL A 87 8.74 1.07 -2.83
C VAL A 87 9.07 -0.41 -2.68
N SER A 88 8.20 -1.13 -1.98
CA SER A 88 8.24 -2.59 -1.92
C SER A 88 7.23 -3.16 -2.91
N VAL A 89 7.71 -3.99 -3.84
CA VAL A 89 6.83 -4.71 -4.77
C VAL A 89 6.38 -6.00 -4.12
N GLY A 90 5.07 -6.25 -4.15
CA GLY A 90 4.49 -7.53 -3.74
C GLY A 90 4.59 -8.58 -4.84
N ASP A 91 3.49 -9.31 -5.07
CA ASP A 91 3.44 -10.30 -6.15
C ASP A 91 3.52 -9.64 -7.53
N VAL A 92 4.28 -10.27 -8.43
CA VAL A 92 4.46 -9.82 -9.81
C VAL A 92 3.83 -10.84 -10.77
N ASP A 93 2.80 -10.42 -11.51
CA ASP A 93 2.22 -11.18 -12.63
C ASP A 93 2.89 -10.75 -13.94
N THR A 94 3.42 -11.70 -14.71
CA THR A 94 4.04 -11.46 -16.02
C THR A 94 3.24 -12.17 -17.10
N ARG A 95 2.75 -11.42 -18.10
CA ARG A 95 1.99 -11.96 -19.22
C ARG A 95 2.69 -11.70 -20.55
N ARG A 96 2.80 -12.74 -21.37
CA ARG A 96 3.21 -12.60 -22.76
C ARG A 96 2.04 -12.06 -23.57
N LEU A 97 2.32 -11.07 -24.42
CA LEU A 97 1.36 -10.51 -25.37
C LEU A 97 1.78 -10.89 -26.79
N ASP A 98 0.80 -11.21 -27.64
CA ASP A 98 1.04 -11.59 -29.04
C ASP A 98 0.85 -10.40 -30.01
N GLY A 99 0.74 -9.18 -29.48
CA GLY A 99 0.56 -7.95 -30.24
C GLY A 99 1.08 -6.72 -29.48
N ALA A 100 1.22 -5.60 -30.20
CA ALA A 100 1.64 -4.34 -29.61
C ALA A 100 0.47 -3.63 -28.94
N ILE A 101 0.75 -2.87 -27.87
CA ILE A 101 -0.25 -2.08 -27.16
C ILE A 101 -0.53 -0.80 -27.96
N ALA A 102 -1.81 -0.44 -28.07
CA ALA A 102 -2.24 0.74 -28.81
C ALA A 102 -1.56 2.01 -28.27
N PRO A 103 -1.05 2.89 -29.15
CA PRO A 103 -0.47 4.17 -28.74
C PRO A 103 -1.57 5.13 -28.29
N ALA A 104 -1.24 6.06 -27.40
CA ALA A 104 -2.15 7.10 -27.00
C ALA A 104 -2.38 8.07 -28.17
N ALA A 105 -3.65 8.44 -28.37
CA ALA A 105 -4.06 9.35 -29.42
C ALA A 105 -3.52 10.76 -29.17
N ARG A 106 -3.34 11.50 -30.27
CA ARG A 106 -3.09 12.95 -30.22
C ARG A 106 -4.36 13.66 -29.75
N THR A 107 -4.32 14.23 -28.56
CA THR A 107 -5.37 15.13 -28.04
C THR A 107 -5.25 16.53 -28.58
#